data_AF-A0A8B6FG39-F1
#
_entry.id   AF-A0A8B6FG39-F1
#
_cell.length_a   1.000
_cell.length_b   1.000
_cell.length_c   1.000
_cell.angle_alpha   90.00
_cell.angle_beta   90.00
_cell.angle_gamma   90.00
#
_symmetry.space_group_name_H-M   'P 1'
#
loop_
_entity.id
_entity.type
_entity.pdbx_description
1 polymer ?
#
loop_
_entity_poly.entity_id
_entity_poly.type
_entity_poly.pdbx_seq_one_letter_code
_entity_poly.pdbx_strand_id
1 'polypeptide(L)'
;MKELASRGLGSTTKQADPITKEDEEKIWNSGVFGCDNSVALQNTVFFYNCKLFGMRVYDEHRNLECEQFSIGCDGSESRFIHFTGRTSKTFSGGLNQLHVKSKDIKHFCPKTKDRCCIAEYYEKYLAALGNRGPFYRRPLAGSSIRYGEQAVGINKLKGFMREITSKAGLQGNFTNHSGKRSCATQLYTAGIPEQEIMSRTGHRTETAVRKYKRSSNEILHEVSDVLNPPMKKEKPGNALLENDMEVDSPNKSTELLTRSPFPKPMQDISNLPDQKPSVFNNCTFNF
;
A
#
# COMPACT_ATOMS: atom_id res chain seq x y z
N MET A 1 -16.99 -18.69 18.08
CA MET A 1 -15.83 -17.80 17.83
C MET A 1 -14.76 -17.91 18.91
N LYS A 2 -15.06 -17.71 20.21
CA LYS A 2 -14.07 -17.88 21.30
C LYS A 2 -13.43 -19.26 21.33
N GLU A 3 -14.23 -20.31 21.14
CA GLU A 3 -13.81 -21.71 21.16
C GLU A 3 -12.97 -22.13 19.93
N LEU A 4 -13.16 -21.43 18.81
CA LEU A 4 -12.38 -21.59 17.59
C LEU A 4 -11.02 -20.87 17.72
N ALA A 5 -11.02 -19.65 18.28
CA ALA A 5 -9.81 -18.90 18.62
C ALA A 5 -8.96 -19.60 19.69
N SER A 6 -9.58 -20.20 20.72
CA SER A 6 -8.87 -20.96 21.76
C SER A 6 -8.24 -22.24 21.24
N ARG A 7 -8.75 -22.78 20.13
CA ARG A 7 -8.18 -23.93 19.40
C ARG A 7 -7.17 -23.51 18.33
N GLY A 8 -6.82 -22.21 18.25
CA GLY A 8 -5.94 -21.66 17.21
C GLY A 8 -6.53 -21.65 15.80
N LEU A 9 -7.80 -22.05 15.65
CA LEU A 9 -8.50 -22.20 14.39
C LEU A 9 -9.47 -21.04 14.21
N GLY A 10 -8.99 -19.88 13.77
CA GLY A 10 -9.88 -18.74 13.58
C GLY A 10 -9.22 -17.46 13.09
N SER A 11 -9.51 -17.13 11.83
CA SER A 11 -9.49 -15.79 11.26
C SER A 11 -8.11 -15.10 11.16
N THR A 12 -7.22 -15.65 10.33
CA THR A 12 -6.34 -14.76 9.53
C THR A 12 -7.25 -13.95 8.61
N THR A 13 -7.69 -12.77 9.07
CA THR A 13 -8.39 -11.84 8.18
C THR A 13 -7.45 -11.54 7.02
N LYS A 14 -7.79 -11.96 5.79
CA LYS A 14 -7.06 -11.61 4.57
C LYS A 14 -7.26 -10.12 4.29
N GLN A 15 -6.55 -9.30 5.06
CA GLN A 15 -6.48 -7.88 4.83
C GLN A 15 -5.73 -7.61 3.55
N ALA A 16 -6.10 -6.54 2.85
CA ALA A 16 -5.36 -6.10 1.68
C ALA A 16 -3.93 -5.74 2.09
N ASP A 17 -2.97 -6.07 1.24
CA ASP A 17 -1.57 -5.70 1.43
C ASP A 17 -1.35 -4.25 0.99
N PRO A 18 -0.52 -3.47 1.71
CA PRO A 18 -0.08 -2.17 1.21
C PRO A 18 0.82 -2.37 -0.01
N ILE A 19 0.71 -1.47 -0.99
CA ILE A 19 1.70 -1.32 -2.07
C ILE A 19 2.90 -0.56 -1.48
N THR A 20 4.07 -1.19 -1.47
CA THR A 20 5.32 -0.60 -0.96
C THR A 20 5.88 0.43 -1.95
N LYS A 21 7.00 1.09 -1.60
CA LYS A 21 7.66 2.02 -2.53
C LYS A 21 8.25 1.25 -3.73
N GLU A 22 8.83 0.10 -3.46
CA GLU A 22 9.44 -0.80 -4.44
C GLU A 22 8.37 -1.38 -5.37
N ASP A 23 7.20 -1.76 -4.83
CA ASP A 23 6.05 -2.15 -5.65
C ASP A 23 5.59 -1.03 -6.58
N GLU A 24 5.49 0.20 -6.05
CA GLU A 24 5.07 1.38 -6.83
C GLU A 24 6.08 1.70 -7.94
N GLU A 25 7.38 1.66 -7.65
CA GLU A 25 8.46 1.79 -8.63
C GLU A 25 8.36 0.72 -9.71
N LYS A 26 8.08 -0.53 -9.34
CA LYS A 26 7.89 -1.62 -10.30
C LYS A 26 6.66 -1.40 -11.20
N ILE A 27 5.56 -0.88 -10.66
CA ILE A 27 4.37 -0.53 -11.46
C ILE A 27 4.72 0.60 -12.45
N TRP A 28 5.44 1.64 -12.02
CA TRP A 28 5.94 2.70 -12.91
C TRP A 28 6.84 2.15 -14.01
N ASN A 29 7.87 1.36 -13.66
CA ASN A 29 8.84 0.82 -14.60
C ASN A 29 8.22 -0.18 -15.60
N SER A 30 7.09 -0.81 -15.25
CA SER A 30 6.36 -1.70 -16.16
C SER A 30 5.50 -0.97 -17.21
N GLY A 31 5.37 0.36 -17.13
CA GLY A 31 4.48 1.15 -17.99
C GLY A 31 2.98 0.98 -17.69
N VAL A 32 2.63 0.27 -16.60
CA VAL A 32 1.24 0.16 -16.13
C VAL A 32 0.74 1.49 -15.58
N PHE A 33 1.63 2.27 -14.95
CA PHE A 33 1.45 3.70 -14.75
C PHE A 33 2.16 4.48 -15.84
N GLY A 34 1.67 5.67 -16.13
CA GLY A 34 2.25 6.54 -17.13
C GLY A 34 1.21 7.48 -17.72
N CYS A 35 1.60 8.21 -18.75
CA CYS A 35 0.70 9.05 -19.51
C CYS A 35 0.79 8.81 -21.02
N ASP A 36 1.35 7.68 -21.43
CA ASP A 36 1.60 7.31 -22.82
C ASP A 36 0.34 6.82 -23.52
N ASN A 37 -0.61 6.24 -22.77
CA ASN A 37 -1.89 5.78 -23.29
C ASN A 37 -3.01 5.93 -22.25
N SER A 38 -4.26 5.89 -22.72
CA SER A 38 -5.46 6.14 -21.88
C SER A 38 -5.58 5.14 -20.72
N VAL A 39 -5.10 3.91 -20.88
CA VAL A 39 -5.18 2.89 -19.82
C VAL A 39 -4.14 3.18 -18.74
N ALA A 40 -2.89 3.44 -19.13
CA ALA A 40 -1.82 3.79 -18.18
C ALA A 40 -2.17 5.04 -17.37
N LEU A 41 -2.68 6.08 -18.02
CA LEU A 41 -3.08 7.31 -17.34
C LEU A 41 -4.25 7.08 -16.37
N GLN A 42 -5.26 6.32 -16.79
CA GLN A 42 -6.38 5.97 -15.92
C GLN A 42 -5.93 5.13 -14.71
N ASN A 43 -5.02 4.18 -14.89
CA ASN A 43 -4.44 3.38 -13.81
C ASN A 43 -3.68 4.27 -12.82
N THR A 44 -2.87 5.20 -13.31
CA THR A 44 -2.13 6.16 -12.49
C THR A 44 -3.09 6.97 -11.62
N VAL A 45 -4.05 7.69 -12.21
CA VAL A 45 -4.97 8.53 -11.42
C VAL A 45 -5.85 7.69 -10.49
N PHE A 46 -6.20 6.46 -10.88
CA PHE A 46 -6.95 5.56 -10.00
C PHE A 46 -6.15 5.19 -8.75
N PHE A 47 -4.89 4.76 -8.90
CA PHE A 47 -4.04 4.40 -7.77
C PHE A 47 -3.82 5.59 -6.84
N TYR A 48 -3.51 6.77 -7.40
CA TYR A 48 -3.31 7.97 -6.60
C TYR A 48 -4.62 8.48 -5.97
N ASN A 49 -5.79 8.21 -6.55
CA ASN A 49 -7.06 8.45 -5.88
C ASN A 49 -7.20 7.63 -4.59
N CYS A 50 -6.78 6.35 -4.63
CA CYS A 50 -6.74 5.52 -3.43
C CYS A 50 -5.67 5.97 -2.43
N LYS A 51 -4.46 6.28 -2.91
CA LYS A 51 -3.29 6.62 -2.07
C LYS A 51 -3.35 8.03 -1.50
N LEU A 52 -3.66 9.05 -2.28
CA LEU A 52 -3.59 10.45 -1.83
C LEU A 52 -4.84 10.88 -1.07
N PHE A 53 -6.02 10.46 -1.55
CA PHE A 53 -7.30 10.91 -1.00
C PHE A 53 -7.98 9.86 -0.12
N GLY A 54 -7.31 8.73 0.11
CA GLY A 54 -7.79 7.64 0.97
C GLY A 54 -9.14 7.07 0.51
N MET A 55 -9.41 7.09 -0.80
CA MET A 55 -10.58 6.43 -1.39
C MET A 55 -10.40 4.91 -1.35
N ARG A 56 -11.49 4.19 -1.09
CA ARG A 56 -11.42 2.74 -0.83
C ARG A 56 -12.59 1.93 -1.38
N VAL A 57 -13.80 2.48 -1.34
CA VAL A 57 -15.01 1.72 -1.68
C VAL A 57 -15.33 1.95 -3.15
N TYR A 58 -15.76 0.90 -3.84
CA TYR A 58 -16.18 1.04 -5.23
C TYR A 58 -17.28 2.09 -5.41
N ASP A 59 -18.17 2.29 -4.42
CA ASP A 59 -19.20 3.36 -4.45
C ASP A 59 -18.57 4.76 -4.49
N GLU A 60 -17.50 5.00 -3.72
CA GLU A 60 -16.77 6.28 -3.73
C GLU A 60 -16.16 6.53 -5.11
N HIS A 61 -15.59 5.49 -5.74
CA HIS A 61 -15.04 5.61 -7.10
C HIS A 61 -16.14 5.74 -8.16
N ARG A 62 -17.26 5.03 -8.04
CA ARG A 62 -18.34 5.00 -9.04
C ARG A 62 -19.02 6.35 -9.20
N ASN A 63 -19.19 7.07 -8.09
CA ASN A 63 -19.88 8.36 -8.01
C ASN A 63 -18.92 9.55 -8.09
N LEU A 64 -17.64 9.29 -8.37
CA LEU A 64 -16.63 10.33 -8.46
C LEU A 64 -16.83 11.17 -9.74
N GLU A 65 -16.83 12.49 -9.58
CA GLU A 65 -16.98 13.46 -10.67
C GLU A 65 -15.71 14.28 -10.88
N CYS A 66 -15.49 14.78 -12.09
CA CYS A 66 -14.31 15.59 -12.45
C CYS A 66 -14.26 16.90 -11.66
N GLU A 67 -15.42 17.49 -11.40
CA GLU A 67 -15.64 18.75 -10.69
C GLU A 67 -15.21 18.69 -9.22
N GLN A 68 -14.98 17.50 -8.69
CA GLN A 68 -14.41 17.32 -7.35
C GLN A 68 -12.90 17.53 -7.30
N PHE A 69 -12.26 17.74 -8.45
CA PHE A 69 -10.83 17.96 -8.57
C PHE A 69 -10.56 19.35 -9.14
N SER A 70 -9.57 20.03 -8.55
CA SER A 70 -9.01 21.25 -9.12
C SER A 70 -7.49 21.22 -9.01
N ILE A 71 -6.84 21.86 -9.96
CA ILE A 71 -5.38 22.02 -9.97
C ILE A 71 -5.10 23.49 -9.71
N GLY A 72 -4.16 23.76 -8.82
CA GLY A 72 -3.75 25.12 -8.49
C GLY A 72 -2.26 25.20 -8.21
N CYS A 73 -1.80 26.42 -7.98
CA CYS A 73 -0.49 26.71 -7.45
C CYS A 73 -0.66 27.44 -6.12
N ASP A 74 0.21 27.17 -5.15
CA ASP A 74 0.32 28.07 -4.01
C ASP A 74 1.08 29.34 -4.40
N GLY A 75 1.05 30.35 -3.51
CA GLY A 75 1.82 31.59 -3.69
C GLY A 75 3.34 31.39 -3.73
N SER A 76 3.84 30.16 -3.55
CA SER A 76 5.25 29.76 -3.69
C SER A 76 5.53 28.91 -4.93
N GLU A 77 4.63 28.96 -5.93
CA GLU A 77 4.68 28.24 -7.21
C GLU A 77 4.57 26.70 -7.11
N SER A 78 4.27 26.16 -5.94
CA SER A 78 4.10 24.71 -5.79
C SER A 78 2.75 24.28 -6.33
N ARG A 79 2.74 23.59 -7.47
CA ARG A 79 1.53 23.00 -8.06
C ARG A 79 0.93 21.97 -7.10
N PHE A 80 -0.39 21.92 -7.01
CA PHE A 80 -1.10 20.91 -6.22
C PHE A 80 -2.32 20.38 -6.96
N ILE A 81 -2.68 19.14 -6.64
CA ILE A 81 -4.01 18.60 -6.92
C ILE A 81 -4.86 18.71 -5.65
N HIS A 82 -6.05 19.26 -5.80
CA HIS A 82 -7.02 19.46 -4.72
C HIS A 82 -8.24 18.60 -4.99
N PHE A 83 -8.63 17.83 -3.98
CA PHE A 83 -9.82 17.00 -3.99
C PHE A 83 -10.82 17.48 -2.94
N THR A 84 -12.05 17.75 -3.39
CA THR A 84 -13.19 18.09 -2.54
C THR A 84 -14.18 16.92 -2.56
N GLY A 85 -14.21 16.19 -1.45
CA GLY A 85 -15.19 15.15 -1.19
C GLY A 85 -16.60 15.73 -1.06
N ARG A 86 -17.57 15.00 -1.59
CA ARG A 86 -19.00 15.24 -1.37
C ARG A 86 -19.53 14.28 -0.30
N THR A 87 -20.84 14.07 -0.29
CA THR A 87 -21.48 13.06 0.54
C THR A 87 -20.93 11.65 0.23
N SER A 88 -20.78 10.84 1.26
CA SER A 88 -20.35 9.44 1.19
C SER A 88 -21.16 8.60 2.17
N LYS A 89 -21.04 7.26 2.10
CA LYS A 89 -21.69 6.35 3.05
C LYS A 89 -21.45 6.72 4.52
N THR A 90 -20.27 7.25 4.82
CA THR A 90 -19.93 7.67 6.19
C THR A 90 -20.31 9.13 6.47
N PHE A 91 -20.43 9.96 5.45
CA PHE A 91 -20.70 11.39 5.56
C PHE A 91 -21.93 11.76 4.72
N SER A 92 -23.10 11.73 5.35
CA SER A 92 -24.39 12.05 4.72
C SER A 92 -24.71 13.53 4.72
N GLY A 93 -24.00 14.33 5.52
CA GLY A 93 -24.27 15.77 5.67
C GLY A 93 -25.57 16.09 6.44
N GLY A 94 -26.20 15.10 7.06
CA GLY A 94 -27.41 15.31 7.87
C GLY A 94 -27.15 16.13 9.14
N LEU A 95 -28.22 16.62 9.79
CA LEU A 95 -28.17 17.45 11.00
C LEU A 95 -27.33 16.85 12.13
N ASN A 96 -27.29 15.52 12.25
CA ASN A 96 -26.49 14.81 13.26
C ASN A 96 -24.97 14.76 12.93
N GLN A 97 -24.55 15.33 11.80
CA GLN A 97 -23.18 15.32 11.29
C GLN A 97 -22.65 16.73 10.99
N LEU A 98 -23.25 17.78 11.56
CA LEU A 98 -22.79 19.18 11.40
C LEU A 98 -21.32 19.38 11.85
N HIS A 99 -20.84 18.57 12.81
CA HIS A 99 -19.45 18.59 13.26
C HIS A 99 -18.48 17.85 12.32
N VAL A 100 -18.99 17.13 11.31
CA VAL A 100 -18.20 16.34 10.38
C VAL A 100 -17.98 17.16 9.12
N LYS A 101 -16.73 17.34 8.71
CA LYS A 101 -16.39 17.97 7.43
C LYS A 101 -16.25 16.89 6.36
N SER A 102 -16.61 17.22 5.11
CA SER A 102 -16.22 16.39 3.97
C SER A 102 -14.69 16.37 3.84
N LYS A 103 -14.17 15.39 3.09
CA LYS A 103 -12.75 15.35 2.78
C LYS A 103 -12.41 16.58 1.95
N ASP A 104 -11.43 17.34 2.39
CA ASP A 104 -10.90 18.49 1.67
C ASP A 104 -9.38 18.36 1.69
N ILE A 105 -8.79 17.89 0.59
CA ILE A 105 -7.40 17.41 0.59
C ILE A 105 -6.61 18.05 -0.54
N LYS A 106 -5.56 18.79 -0.19
CA LYS A 106 -4.54 19.26 -1.13
C LYS A 106 -3.32 18.35 -1.08
N HIS A 107 -2.83 17.95 -2.25
CA HIS A 107 -1.57 17.22 -2.40
C HIS A 107 -0.63 18.04 -3.29
N PHE A 108 0.41 18.57 -2.66
CA PHE A 108 1.43 19.40 -3.30
C PHE A 108 2.43 18.53 -4.05
N CYS A 109 2.80 18.97 -5.25
CA CYS A 109 3.88 18.38 -6.00
C CYS A 109 5.22 18.66 -5.31
N PRO A 110 6.22 17.78 -5.51
CA PRO A 110 7.58 18.04 -5.07
C PRO A 110 8.12 19.33 -5.69
N LYS A 111 8.90 20.10 -4.92
CA LYS A 111 9.58 21.31 -5.42
C LYS A 111 10.75 21.00 -6.37
N THR A 112 11.25 19.77 -6.32
CA THR A 112 12.40 19.33 -7.10
C THR A 112 11.94 18.75 -8.44
N LYS A 113 12.58 19.17 -9.53
CA LYS A 113 12.23 18.77 -10.91
C LYS A 113 12.54 17.30 -11.24
N ASP A 114 13.23 16.59 -10.36
CA ASP A 114 13.62 15.18 -10.49
C ASP A 114 12.48 14.20 -10.16
N ARG A 115 11.36 14.69 -9.60
CA ARG A 115 10.21 13.85 -9.25
C ARG A 115 8.99 14.21 -10.10
N CYS A 116 8.30 13.18 -10.59
CA CYS A 116 7.06 13.33 -11.35
C CYS A 116 6.00 14.10 -10.53
N CYS A 117 5.53 15.23 -11.04
CA CYS A 117 4.44 15.98 -10.42
C CYS A 117 3.11 15.29 -10.76
N ILE A 118 2.50 14.64 -9.77
CA ILE A 118 1.26 13.89 -9.99
C ILE A 118 0.11 14.77 -10.50
N ALA A 119 0.12 16.07 -10.18
CA ALA A 119 -0.89 17.01 -10.66
C ALA A 119 -0.93 17.10 -12.20
N GLU A 120 0.19 16.88 -12.90
CA GLU A 120 0.25 16.86 -14.37
C GLU A 120 -0.53 15.67 -14.95
N TYR A 121 -0.51 14.52 -14.28
CA TYR A 121 -1.30 13.35 -14.69
C TYR A 121 -2.80 13.61 -14.49
N TYR A 122 -3.19 14.25 -13.38
CA TYR A 122 -4.58 14.68 -13.18
C TYR A 122 -5.00 15.71 -14.21
N GLU A 123 -4.15 16.69 -14.53
CA GLU A 123 -4.43 17.72 -15.53
C GLU A 123 -4.71 17.10 -16.90
N LYS A 124 -3.80 16.23 -17.36
CA LYS A 124 -3.96 15.52 -18.64
C LYS A 124 -5.20 14.65 -18.65
N TYR A 125 -5.50 13.96 -17.54
CA TYR A 125 -6.66 13.09 -17.43
C TYR A 125 -7.97 13.88 -17.45
N LEU A 126 -8.09 14.93 -16.63
CA LEU A 126 -9.28 15.77 -16.53
C LEU A 126 -9.55 16.54 -17.83
N ALA A 127 -8.49 17.06 -18.48
CA ALA A 127 -8.58 17.70 -19.79
C ALA A 127 -9.16 16.73 -20.84
N ALA A 128 -8.70 15.48 -20.87
CA ALA A 128 -9.21 14.46 -21.78
C ALA A 128 -10.68 14.05 -21.51
N LEU A 129 -11.23 14.40 -20.34
CA LEU A 129 -12.64 14.21 -19.98
C LEU A 129 -13.51 15.46 -20.18
N GLY A 130 -12.89 16.59 -20.54
CA GLY A 130 -13.55 17.89 -20.63
C GLY A 130 -13.88 18.51 -19.27
N ASN A 131 -13.16 18.12 -18.21
CA ASN A 131 -13.29 18.64 -16.84
C ASN A 131 -14.70 18.55 -16.22
N ARG A 132 -15.54 17.62 -16.69
CA ARG A 132 -16.93 17.52 -16.21
C ARG A 132 -17.44 16.08 -16.11
N GLY A 133 -18.48 15.85 -15.33
CA GLY A 133 -19.19 14.57 -15.26
C GLY A 133 -18.35 13.41 -14.70
N PRO A 134 -18.71 12.15 -15.03
CA PRO A 134 -18.10 10.97 -14.40
C PRO A 134 -16.57 10.92 -14.57
N PHE A 135 -15.85 10.71 -13.47
CA PHE A 135 -14.39 10.69 -13.46
C PHE A 135 -13.82 9.44 -14.14
N TYR A 136 -14.40 8.26 -13.93
CA TYR A 136 -13.93 7.03 -14.59
C TYR A 136 -14.77 6.73 -15.83
N ARG A 137 -14.21 7.03 -17.00
CA ARG A 137 -14.82 6.71 -18.30
C ARG A 137 -14.01 5.66 -19.07
N ARG A 138 -14.66 4.95 -19.98
CA ARG A 138 -14.01 3.88 -20.73
C ARG A 138 -12.85 4.43 -21.58
N PRO A 139 -11.61 3.95 -21.41
CA PRO A 139 -10.50 4.34 -22.26
C PRO A 139 -10.75 3.85 -23.69
N LEU A 140 -10.46 4.71 -24.67
CA LEU A 140 -10.55 4.37 -26.10
C LEU A 140 -9.17 3.96 -26.63
N ALA A 141 -9.16 3.06 -27.61
CA ALA A 141 -7.94 2.65 -28.29
C ALA A 141 -7.42 3.76 -29.21
N GLY A 142 -6.11 3.78 -29.43
CA GLY A 142 -5.42 4.71 -30.32
C GLY A 142 -4.14 5.26 -29.69
N SER A 143 -3.45 6.11 -30.45
CA SER A 143 -2.19 6.75 -30.04
C SER A 143 -2.39 7.94 -29.10
N SER A 144 -3.58 8.52 -29.04
CA SER A 144 -3.89 9.69 -28.20
C SER A 144 -4.73 9.34 -26.98
N ILE A 145 -4.51 10.06 -25.88
CA ILE A 145 -5.29 9.96 -24.65
C ILE A 145 -6.72 10.39 -24.91
N ARG A 146 -7.65 9.44 -24.89
CA ARG A 146 -9.08 9.68 -25.13
C ARG A 146 -9.94 8.70 -24.34
N TYR A 147 -11.09 9.18 -23.92
CA TYR A 147 -12.09 8.40 -23.19
C TYR A 147 -13.46 8.60 -23.83
N GLY A 148 -14.27 7.54 -23.85
CA GLY A 148 -15.67 7.64 -24.27
C GLY A 148 -16.51 8.35 -23.21
N GLU A 149 -17.79 8.60 -23.51
CA GLU A 149 -18.72 9.16 -22.52
C GLU A 149 -19.18 8.12 -21.48
N GLN A 150 -19.17 6.85 -21.87
CA GLN A 150 -19.63 5.76 -21.01
C GLN A 150 -18.71 5.58 -19.79
N ALA A 151 -19.31 5.59 -18.60
CA ALA A 151 -18.61 5.31 -17.36
C ALA A 151 -18.08 3.86 -17.31
N VAL A 152 -16.97 3.65 -16.60
CA VAL A 152 -16.43 2.31 -16.36
C VAL A 152 -17.42 1.49 -15.52
N GLY A 153 -17.66 0.24 -15.94
CA GLY A 153 -18.56 -0.67 -15.22
C GLY A 153 -18.10 -0.98 -13.79
N ILE A 154 -19.06 -1.12 -12.88
CA ILE A 154 -18.81 -1.30 -11.43
C ILE A 154 -17.91 -2.52 -11.14
N ASN A 155 -18.13 -3.64 -11.85
CA ASN A 155 -17.32 -4.85 -11.66
C ASN A 155 -15.86 -4.65 -12.06
N LYS A 156 -15.62 -3.83 -13.11
CA LYS A 156 -14.28 -3.47 -13.54
C LYS A 156 -13.61 -2.54 -12.52
N LEU A 157 -14.33 -1.51 -12.03
CA LEU A 157 -13.83 -0.64 -10.96
C LEU A 157 -13.47 -1.41 -9.67
N LYS A 158 -14.26 -2.43 -9.28
CA LYS A 158 -13.96 -3.29 -8.13
C LYS A 158 -12.64 -4.06 -8.28
N GLY A 159 -12.24 -4.35 -9.51
CA GLY A 159 -11.03 -5.13 -9.84
C GLY A 159 -9.81 -4.30 -10.22
N PHE A 160 -9.91 -2.98 -10.30
CA PHE A 160 -8.85 -2.12 -10.84
C PHE A 160 -7.50 -2.29 -10.15
N MET A 161 -7.44 -2.24 -8.81
CA MET A 161 -6.14 -2.39 -8.14
C MET A 161 -5.52 -3.76 -8.43
N ARG A 162 -6.32 -4.82 -8.40
CA ARG A 162 -5.86 -6.18 -8.70
C ARG A 162 -5.35 -6.31 -10.14
N GLU A 163 -6.04 -5.67 -11.10
CA GLU A 163 -5.62 -5.64 -12.50
C GLU A 163 -4.28 -4.90 -12.66
N ILE A 164 -4.13 -3.74 -12.02
CA ILE A 164 -2.90 -2.93 -12.01
C ILE A 164 -1.73 -3.75 -11.45
N THR A 165 -1.88 -4.30 -10.26
CA THR A 165 -0.80 -5.03 -9.59
C THR A 165 -0.46 -6.33 -10.31
N SER A 166 -1.47 -7.02 -10.87
CA SER A 166 -1.25 -8.23 -11.68
C SER A 166 -0.49 -7.93 -12.97
N LYS A 167 -0.81 -6.83 -13.67
CA LYS A 167 -0.10 -6.42 -14.89
C LYS A 167 1.35 -6.02 -14.62
N ALA A 168 1.62 -5.45 -13.45
CA ALA A 168 2.97 -5.15 -13.00
C ALA A 168 3.73 -6.37 -12.44
N GLY A 169 3.10 -7.57 -12.42
CA GLY A 169 3.73 -8.79 -11.92
C GLY A 169 4.00 -8.77 -10.41
N LEU A 170 3.16 -8.07 -9.64
CA LEU A 170 3.21 -8.09 -8.17
C LEU A 170 2.47 -9.33 -7.64
N GLN A 171 3.00 -9.90 -6.56
CA GLN A 171 2.40 -11.03 -5.86
C GLN A 171 1.93 -10.55 -4.48
N GLY A 172 0.68 -10.86 -4.11
CA GLY A 172 0.09 -10.41 -2.85
C GLY A 172 -1.42 -10.24 -2.92
N ASN A 173 -2.04 -9.92 -1.78
CA ASN A 173 -3.48 -9.67 -1.70
C ASN A 173 -3.78 -8.18 -1.95
N PHE A 174 -3.74 -7.78 -3.22
CA PHE A 174 -4.01 -6.39 -3.60
C PHE A 174 -5.48 -6.17 -3.94
N THR A 175 -6.07 -5.14 -3.32
CA THR A 175 -7.46 -4.70 -3.57
C THR A 175 -7.49 -3.18 -3.59
N ASN A 176 -8.61 -2.55 -3.98
CA ASN A 176 -8.71 -1.08 -3.96
C ASN A 176 -8.39 -0.46 -2.58
N HIS A 177 -8.56 -1.24 -1.50
CA HIS A 177 -8.17 -0.82 -0.16
C HIS A 177 -6.65 -0.72 0.06
N SER A 178 -5.83 -1.38 -0.77
CA SER A 178 -4.37 -1.35 -0.72
C SER A 178 -3.80 0.06 -0.84
N GLY A 179 -4.35 0.93 -1.70
CA GLY A 179 -3.82 2.30 -1.85
C GLY A 179 -4.01 3.14 -0.58
N LYS A 180 -5.18 3.03 0.06
CA LYS A 180 -5.42 3.67 1.37
C LYS A 180 -4.49 3.09 2.45
N ARG A 181 -4.19 1.78 2.38
CA ARG A 181 -3.22 1.14 3.27
C ARG A 181 -1.82 1.70 3.08
N SER A 182 -1.35 1.77 1.84
CA SER A 182 -0.07 2.39 1.50
C SER A 182 0.04 3.81 2.05
N CYS A 183 -1.02 4.62 1.91
CA CYS A 183 -1.07 5.97 2.47
C CYS A 183 -0.80 5.98 3.98
N ALA A 184 -1.61 5.23 4.74
CA ALA A 184 -1.52 5.20 6.19
C ALA A 184 -0.16 4.65 6.66
N THR A 185 0.29 3.55 6.06
CA THR A 185 1.56 2.91 6.41
C THR A 185 2.75 3.82 6.10
N GLN A 186 2.82 4.40 4.90
CA GLN A 186 3.95 5.28 4.53
C GLN A 186 4.02 6.53 5.41
N LEU A 187 2.88 7.17 5.73
CA LEU A 187 2.86 8.32 6.62
C LEU A 187 3.27 7.93 8.04
N TYR A 188 2.83 6.76 8.53
CA TYR A 188 3.20 6.27 9.85
C TYR A 188 4.70 5.98 9.97
N THR A 189 5.27 5.26 9.01
CA THR A 189 6.71 4.98 8.95
C THR A 189 7.53 6.27 8.83
N ALA A 190 7.01 7.30 8.17
CA ALA A 190 7.65 8.62 8.10
C ALA A 190 7.52 9.47 9.38
N GLY A 191 6.89 8.94 10.44
CA GLY A 191 6.72 9.65 11.72
C GLY A 191 5.70 10.79 11.67
N ILE A 192 4.81 10.82 10.67
CA ILE A 192 3.77 11.84 10.57
C ILE A 192 2.75 11.67 11.71
N PRO A 193 2.34 12.76 12.40
CA PRO A 193 1.40 12.67 13.51
C PRO A 193 0.08 11.96 13.13
N GLU A 194 -0.46 11.15 14.04
CA GLU A 194 -1.69 10.37 13.79
C GLU A 194 -2.86 11.25 13.35
N GLN A 195 -2.96 12.48 13.87
CA GLN A 195 -3.98 13.47 13.47
C GLN A 195 -3.95 13.76 11.96
N GLU A 196 -2.76 13.96 11.39
CA GLU A 196 -2.57 14.23 9.96
C GLU A 196 -2.86 12.98 9.11
N ILE A 197 -2.47 11.80 9.61
CA ILE A 197 -2.80 10.52 8.95
C ILE A 197 -4.31 10.32 8.94
N MET A 198 -5.00 10.57 10.05
CA MET A 198 -6.45 10.46 10.17
C MET A 198 -7.16 11.44 9.24
N SER A 199 -6.70 12.70 9.18
CA SER A 199 -7.19 13.72 8.24
C SER A 199 -7.05 13.24 6.79
N ARG A 200 -5.86 12.77 6.39
CA ARG A 200 -5.58 12.28 5.02
C ARG A 200 -6.39 11.05 4.66
N THR A 201 -6.50 10.10 5.57
CA THR A 201 -7.15 8.80 5.34
C THR A 201 -8.67 8.83 5.60
N GLY A 202 -9.18 9.87 6.24
CA GLY A 202 -10.58 9.98 6.66
C GLY A 202 -10.98 8.99 7.76
N HIS A 203 -10.06 8.60 8.64
CA HIS A 203 -10.39 7.82 9.84
C HIS A 203 -10.90 8.75 10.94
N ARG A 204 -11.92 8.31 11.68
CA ARG A 204 -12.54 9.10 12.77
C ARG A 204 -11.94 8.83 14.14
N THR A 205 -11.26 7.70 14.29
CA THR A 205 -10.71 7.27 15.57
C THR A 205 -9.27 6.79 15.38
N GLU A 206 -8.45 7.05 16.38
CA GLU A 206 -7.06 6.59 16.44
C GLU A 206 -6.98 5.07 16.35
N THR A 207 -7.88 4.36 17.05
CA THR A 207 -7.94 2.89 17.01
C THR A 207 -8.14 2.35 15.59
N ALA A 208 -8.83 3.08 14.72
CA ALA A 208 -9.03 2.66 13.33
C ALA A 208 -7.76 2.84 12.48
N VAL A 209 -7.03 3.95 12.66
CA VAL A 209 -5.79 4.21 11.91
C VAL A 209 -4.62 3.35 12.41
N ARG A 210 -4.58 3.03 13.72
CA ARG A 210 -3.55 2.14 14.29
C ARG A 210 -3.58 0.72 13.72
N LYS A 211 -4.69 0.27 13.14
CA LYS A 211 -4.77 -1.02 12.40
C LYS A 211 -3.86 -1.07 11.16
N TYR A 212 -3.39 0.09 10.69
CA TYR A 212 -2.48 0.21 9.56
C TYR A 212 -1.02 0.28 9.97
N LYS A 213 -0.75 0.40 11.29
CA LYS A 213 0.58 0.21 11.86
C LYS A 213 0.89 -1.29 11.73
N ARG A 214 1.72 -1.64 10.75
CA ARG A 214 2.34 -2.95 10.69
C ARG A 214 3.78 -2.79 11.14
N SER A 215 4.25 -3.73 11.96
CA SER A 215 5.68 -3.91 12.16
C SER A 215 6.26 -4.31 10.81
N SER A 216 7.15 -3.50 10.26
CA SER A 216 7.98 -3.94 9.14
C SER A 216 9.06 -4.89 9.66
N ASN A 217 9.70 -5.66 8.79
CA ASN A 217 10.79 -6.53 9.25
C ASN A 217 11.91 -5.71 9.92
N GLU A 218 12.14 -4.48 9.46
CA GLU A 218 13.10 -3.56 10.06
C GLU A 218 12.72 -3.20 11.49
N ILE A 219 11.44 -2.86 11.73
CA ILE A 219 10.94 -2.58 13.10
C ILE A 219 11.01 -3.85 13.95
N LEU A 220 10.73 -5.03 13.38
CA LEU A 220 10.83 -6.28 14.12
C LEU A 220 12.29 -6.62 14.47
N HIS A 221 13.24 -6.32 13.59
CA HIS A 221 14.67 -6.45 13.89
C HIS A 221 15.08 -5.50 15.01
N GLU A 222 14.70 -4.22 14.95
CA GLU A 222 14.99 -3.26 16.02
C GLU A 222 14.37 -3.68 17.36
N VAL A 223 13.11 -4.11 17.35
CA VAL A 223 12.45 -4.67 18.54
C VAL A 223 13.19 -5.91 19.04
N SER A 224 13.63 -6.79 18.14
CA SER A 224 14.39 -7.98 18.52
C SER A 224 15.74 -7.61 19.12
N ASP A 225 16.44 -6.62 18.55
CA ASP A 225 17.73 -6.14 19.04
C ASP A 225 17.63 -5.51 20.44
N VAL A 226 16.56 -4.76 20.70
CA VAL A 226 16.26 -4.22 22.03
C VAL A 226 15.93 -5.33 23.03
N LEU A 227 15.25 -6.39 22.60
CA LEU A 227 14.83 -7.51 23.45
C LEU A 227 15.90 -8.60 23.59
N ASN A 228 16.96 -8.56 22.77
CA ASN A 228 18.04 -9.54 22.80
C ASN A 228 18.77 -9.48 24.16
N PRO A 229 19.19 -10.64 24.69
CA PRO A 229 19.90 -10.67 25.97
C PRO A 229 21.20 -9.88 25.88
N PRO A 230 21.66 -9.24 26.98
CA PRO A 230 22.94 -8.57 27.01
C PRO A 230 24.05 -9.56 26.64
N MET A 231 25.00 -9.13 25.81
CA MET A 231 26.14 -9.98 25.45
C MET A 231 26.83 -10.45 26.72
N LYS A 232 27.12 -11.76 26.80
CA LYS A 232 27.93 -12.30 27.89
C LYS A 232 29.25 -11.54 27.88
N LYS A 233 29.56 -10.85 28.98
CA LYS A 233 30.93 -10.43 29.24
C LYS A 233 31.74 -11.71 29.26
N GLU A 234 32.58 -11.93 28.26
CA GLU A 234 33.60 -12.95 28.37
C GLU A 234 34.36 -12.64 29.66
N LYS A 235 34.46 -13.65 30.55
CA LYS A 235 35.33 -13.52 31.71
C LYS A 235 36.70 -13.15 31.15
N PRO A 236 37.44 -12.18 31.74
CA PRO A 236 38.84 -12.02 31.40
C PRO A 236 39.48 -13.39 31.61
N GLY A 237 39.83 -14.05 30.50
CA GLY A 237 40.62 -15.26 30.54
C GLY A 237 41.87 -14.92 31.33
N ASN A 238 42.24 -15.80 32.27
CA ASN A 238 43.51 -15.72 32.97
C ASN A 238 44.61 -15.35 31.95
N ALA A 239 45.13 -14.14 32.06
CA ALA A 239 46.38 -13.78 31.44
C ALA A 239 47.44 -14.63 32.15
N LEU A 240 47.79 -15.77 31.53
CA LEU A 240 49.07 -16.37 31.80
C LEU A 240 50.11 -15.41 31.24
N LEU A 241 50.90 -14.86 32.15
CA LEU A 241 52.15 -14.19 31.86
C LEU A 241 53.06 -15.20 31.16
N GLU A 242 53.37 -14.97 29.89
CA GLU A 242 54.62 -15.43 29.31
C GLU A 242 55.36 -14.20 28.80
N ASN A 243 56.54 -13.98 29.39
CA ASN A 243 57.50 -12.97 29.01
C ASN A 243 58.06 -13.29 27.61
N ASP A 244 58.08 -12.24 26.79
CA ASP A 244 59.10 -11.84 25.82
C ASP A 244 59.93 -12.90 25.08
N MET A 245 59.68 -12.99 23.77
CA MET A 245 60.74 -13.09 22.77
C MET A 245 60.38 -12.23 21.57
N GLU A 246 61.14 -11.14 21.37
CA GLU A 246 61.17 -10.33 20.15
C GLU A 246 61.51 -11.19 18.92
N VAL A 247 60.75 -11.08 17.82
CA VAL A 247 61.29 -10.94 16.45
C VAL A 247 60.25 -10.25 15.55
N ASP A 248 60.62 -9.05 15.12
CA ASP A 248 60.46 -8.39 13.80
C ASP A 248 59.22 -8.61 12.90
N SER A 249 58.68 -7.49 12.41
CA SER A 249 57.65 -7.35 11.36
C SER A 249 58.32 -7.18 9.98
N PRO A 250 57.64 -6.96 8.83
CA PRO A 250 56.20 -7.06 8.52
C PRO A 250 55.89 -7.81 7.19
N ASN A 251 54.68 -8.33 6.98
CA ASN A 251 54.00 -8.13 5.68
C ASN A 251 52.49 -8.42 5.64
N LYS A 252 51.87 -7.74 4.67
CA LYS A 252 50.47 -7.56 4.25
C LYS A 252 49.68 -8.82 3.86
N SER A 253 48.38 -8.56 3.61
CA SER A 253 47.38 -9.25 2.75
C SER A 253 46.47 -10.27 3.47
N THR A 254 45.23 -9.89 3.82
CA THR A 254 43.94 -9.88 3.06
C THR A 254 43.25 -11.25 2.95
N GLU A 255 41.94 -11.20 3.25
CA GLU A 255 40.83 -12.06 2.80
C GLU A 255 40.43 -13.34 3.57
N LEU A 256 39.42 -13.15 4.42
CA LEU A 256 38.06 -13.74 4.32
C LEU A 256 37.92 -15.27 4.10
N LEU A 257 37.57 -15.90 5.23
CA LEU A 257 36.95 -17.21 5.38
C LEU A 257 35.83 -17.50 4.39
N THR A 258 35.99 -18.62 3.69
CA THR A 258 34.95 -19.35 2.97
C THR A 258 33.92 -19.92 3.95
N ARG A 259 32.64 -19.71 3.63
CA ARG A 259 31.46 -20.22 4.33
C ARG A 259 31.35 -21.75 4.19
N SER A 260 31.13 -22.44 5.31
CA SER A 260 30.63 -23.81 5.37
C SER A 260 29.09 -23.85 5.14
N PRO A 261 28.52 -24.92 4.57
CA PRO A 261 27.14 -24.92 4.04
C PRO A 261 26.06 -25.18 5.10
N PHE A 262 24.91 -24.54 4.92
CA PHE A 262 23.65 -24.76 5.63
C PHE A 262 23.18 -26.23 5.60
N PRO A 263 22.51 -26.73 6.66
CA PRO A 263 21.76 -27.99 6.59
C PRO A 263 20.44 -27.84 5.81
N LYS A 264 20.07 -28.91 5.11
CA LYS A 264 18.93 -29.05 4.17
C LYS A 264 17.55 -28.91 4.86
N PRO A 265 16.50 -28.52 4.09
CA PRO A 265 15.12 -28.44 4.58
C PRO A 265 14.44 -29.82 4.77
N MET A 266 13.49 -29.84 5.72
CA MET A 266 12.69 -30.99 6.15
C MET A 266 11.84 -31.62 5.03
N GLN A 267 11.62 -32.92 5.21
CA GLN A 267 11.04 -33.88 4.29
C GLN A 267 9.53 -33.77 4.09
N ASP A 268 9.17 -34.19 2.88
CA ASP A 268 7.90 -34.60 2.30
C ASP A 268 6.94 -35.31 3.28
N ILE A 269 5.71 -34.79 3.44
CA ILE A 269 4.59 -35.51 4.06
C ILE A 269 3.59 -35.82 2.95
N SER A 270 3.95 -36.80 2.12
CA SER A 270 3.04 -37.56 1.29
C SER A 270 2.72 -38.86 2.01
N ASN A 271 1.70 -38.84 2.89
CA ASN A 271 0.94 -40.03 3.32
C ASN A 271 -0.20 -39.62 4.28
N LEU A 272 -1.38 -39.37 3.74
CA LEU A 272 -2.65 -39.36 4.47
C LEU A 272 -3.67 -40.20 3.67
N PRO A 273 -4.38 -41.15 4.31
CA PRO A 273 -5.27 -42.08 3.61
C PRO A 273 -6.55 -41.40 3.09
N ASP A 274 -7.02 -41.86 1.93
CA ASP A 274 -8.22 -41.42 1.22
C ASP A 274 -9.45 -41.26 2.12
N GLN A 275 -9.88 -40.01 2.35
CA GLN A 275 -11.21 -39.72 2.89
C GLN A 275 -12.19 -39.47 1.74
N LYS A 276 -13.23 -40.32 1.67
CA LYS A 276 -14.35 -40.24 0.73
C LYS A 276 -15.01 -38.84 0.72
N PRO A 277 -15.56 -38.39 -0.42
CA PRO A 277 -16.25 -37.11 -0.51
C PRO A 277 -17.54 -37.14 0.33
N SER A 278 -17.70 -36.15 1.20
CA SER A 278 -18.92 -35.90 1.96
C SER A 278 -20.03 -35.39 1.03
N VAL A 279 -21.08 -36.20 0.89
CA VAL A 279 -22.31 -35.85 0.17
C VAL A 279 -23.20 -35.02 1.10
N PHE A 280 -23.54 -33.80 0.71
CA PHE A 280 -24.54 -32.99 1.40
C PHE A 280 -25.94 -33.41 0.93
N ASN A 281 -26.65 -34.17 1.76
CA ASN A 281 -28.08 -34.43 1.57
C ASN A 281 -28.92 -33.62 2.58
N ASN A 282 -30.01 -33.04 2.08
CA ASN A 282 -31.09 -32.32 2.78
C ASN A 282 -30.82 -30.90 3.31
N CYS A 283 -30.98 -29.91 2.42
CA CYS A 283 -31.44 -28.57 2.83
C CYS A 283 -32.74 -28.23 2.08
N THR A 284 -33.86 -28.21 2.80
CA THR A 284 -35.14 -27.69 2.33
C THR A 284 -35.18 -26.19 2.59
N PHE A 285 -35.39 -25.38 1.56
CA PHE A 285 -35.64 -23.95 1.70
C PHE A 285 -37.15 -23.72 1.65
N ASN A 286 -37.73 -23.26 2.76
CA ASN A 286 -39.10 -22.74 2.75
C ASN A 286 -39.05 -21.27 2.35
N PHE A 287 -39.85 -20.92 1.34
CA PHE A 287 -40.05 -19.56 0.84
C PHE A 287 -40.84 -18.70 1.83
#